data_AF-A0A1H0V5J7-F1
#
_entry.id   AF-A0A1H0V5J7-F1
#
_cell.length_a   1.000
_cell.length_b   1.000
_cell.length_c   1.000
_cell.angle_alpha   90.00
_cell.angle_beta   90.00
_cell.angle_gamma   90.00
#
_symmetry.space_group_name_H-M   'P 1'
#
loop_
_entity.id
_entity.type
_entity.pdbx_description
1 polymer ?
#
loop_
_entity_poly.entity_id
_entity_poly.type
_entity_poly.pdbx_seq_one_letter_code
_entity_poly.pdbx_strand_id
1 'polypeptide(L)'
;MQLRSLGCCTLAIFVAACTTMNGKTAGTDQVVADARTLVIASYQCQDALGREPHYSAIESSETVLKALGKSADQADQTVRGWLREVNAGPKQPGDFDAKTCKDRLLTLAEKVRVGYEAIKRTGN
;
A
#
# COMPACT_ATOMS: atom_id res chain seq x y z
N MET A 1 16.90 5.88 -60.19
CA MET A 1 17.14 6.79 -59.06
C MET A 1 17.07 5.97 -57.79
N GLN A 2 18.13 6.06 -56.96
CA GLN A 2 18.17 5.94 -55.49
C GLN A 2 17.36 4.83 -54.79
N LEU A 3 17.85 4.05 -53.83
CA LEU A 3 19.14 3.99 -53.15
C LEU A 3 19.07 2.72 -52.25
N ARG A 4 20.15 1.94 -52.20
CA ARG A 4 20.63 1.13 -51.05
C ARG A 4 19.80 -0.06 -50.56
N SER A 5 20.36 -1.15 -50.03
CA SER A 5 21.71 -1.74 -49.94
C SER A 5 21.59 -2.76 -48.80
N LEU A 6 22.07 -3.99 -49.04
CA LEU A 6 22.75 -4.93 -48.13
C LEU A 6 22.32 -4.90 -46.64
N GLY A 7 21.79 -5.97 -46.04
CA GLY A 7 22.40 -7.30 -45.98
C GLY A 7 23.58 -7.31 -45.00
N CYS A 8 23.40 -7.87 -43.78
CA CYS A 8 24.39 -8.74 -43.11
C CYS A 8 23.91 -9.27 -41.75
N CYS A 9 23.93 -10.60 -41.63
CA CYS A 9 24.35 -11.45 -40.51
C CYS A 9 24.45 -10.91 -39.07
N THR A 10 23.76 -11.62 -38.17
CA THR A 10 24.20 -12.17 -36.85
C THR A 10 25.44 -11.58 -36.18
N LEU A 11 25.31 -11.14 -34.92
CA LEU A 11 25.74 -11.92 -33.74
C LEU A 11 25.35 -11.20 -32.43
N ALA A 12 25.17 -12.01 -31.39
CA ALA A 12 24.79 -11.66 -30.02
C ALA A 12 25.72 -10.66 -29.32
N ILE A 13 25.22 -9.99 -28.26
CA ILE A 13 25.92 -9.79 -26.97
C ILE A 13 25.01 -9.05 -25.94
N PHE A 14 24.80 -9.73 -24.82
CA PHE A 14 24.69 -9.24 -23.43
C PHE A 14 23.44 -8.51 -22.90
N VAL A 15 22.79 -9.20 -21.95
CA VAL A 15 22.29 -8.72 -20.66
C VAL A 15 21.68 -7.32 -20.66
N ALA A 16 20.38 -7.27 -20.91
CA ALA A 16 19.51 -6.42 -20.12
C ALA A 16 18.42 -7.31 -19.56
N ALA A 17 18.70 -7.91 -18.40
CA ALA A 17 17.67 -7.93 -17.38
C ALA A 17 17.30 -6.46 -17.13
N CYS A 18 16.44 -5.90 -17.99
CA CYS A 18 15.50 -4.90 -17.56
C CYS A 18 14.57 -5.64 -16.59
N THR A 19 15.08 -5.89 -15.37
CA THR A 19 14.27 -5.53 -14.22
C THR A 19 13.93 -4.08 -14.48
N THR A 20 12.78 -3.88 -15.11
CA THR A 20 12.09 -2.62 -14.98
C THR A 20 11.95 -2.48 -13.48
N MET A 21 12.88 -1.73 -12.88
CA MET A 21 12.58 -0.88 -11.75
C MET A 21 11.48 0.02 -12.32
N ASN A 22 10.27 -0.53 -12.37
CA ASN A 22 9.07 0.22 -12.54
C ASN A 22 9.05 0.99 -11.23
N GLY A 23 9.73 2.14 -11.25
CA GLY A 23 9.43 3.28 -10.43
C GLY A 23 8.00 3.66 -10.75
N LYS A 24 7.05 2.81 -10.33
CA LYS A 24 5.70 3.22 -10.09
C LYS A 24 5.85 4.15 -8.90
N THR A 25 5.91 5.45 -9.19
CA THR A 25 5.38 6.46 -8.28
C THR A 25 4.18 5.81 -7.61
N ALA A 26 4.26 5.58 -6.29
CA ALA A 26 3.17 4.94 -5.57
C ALA A 26 1.93 5.78 -5.84
N GLY A 27 1.03 5.26 -6.68
CA GLY A 27 -0.17 5.98 -7.05
C GLY A 27 -1.03 6.19 -5.81
N THR A 28 -1.81 7.26 -5.80
CA THR A 28 -2.77 7.56 -4.73
C THR A 28 -3.59 6.32 -4.33
N ASP A 29 -4.05 5.54 -5.30
CA ASP A 29 -4.81 4.31 -5.07
C ASP A 29 -4.01 3.22 -4.34
N GLN A 30 -2.70 3.10 -4.63
CA GLN A 30 -1.82 2.15 -3.96
C GLN A 30 -1.63 2.53 -2.49
N VAL A 31 -1.45 3.83 -2.20
CA VAL A 31 -1.31 4.33 -0.83
C VAL A 31 -2.61 4.15 -0.04
N VAL A 32 -3.76 4.36 -0.67
CA VAL A 32 -5.07 4.07 -0.07
C VAL A 32 -5.25 2.58 0.21
N ALA A 33 -4.84 1.69 -0.71
CA ALA A 33 -4.90 0.25 -0.52
C ALA A 33 -3.98 -0.23 0.62
N ASP A 34 -2.78 0.35 0.72
CA ASP A 34 -1.83 0.05 1.79
C ASP A 34 -2.34 0.57 3.14
N ALA A 35 -2.94 1.77 3.18
CA ALA A 35 -3.58 2.31 4.39
C ALA A 35 -4.77 1.45 4.84
N ARG A 36 -5.62 1.02 3.89
CA ARG A 36 -6.67 0.05 4.17
C ARG A 36 -6.11 -1.24 4.77
N THR A 37 -5.06 -1.80 4.19
CA THR A 37 -4.42 -3.02 4.69
C THR A 37 -3.87 -2.84 6.10
N LEU A 38 -3.30 -1.68 6.42
CA LEU A 38 -2.83 -1.34 7.76
C LEU A 38 -3.97 -1.30 8.79
N VAL A 39 -5.12 -0.70 8.46
CA VAL A 39 -6.30 -0.67 9.35
C VAL A 39 -6.80 -2.09 9.63
N ILE A 40 -6.96 -2.89 8.58
CA ILE A 40 -7.46 -4.27 8.69
C ILE A 40 -6.52 -5.11 9.54
N ALA A 41 -5.21 -5.06 9.26
CA ALA A 41 -4.21 -5.80 10.02
C ALA A 41 -4.17 -5.36 11.49
N SER A 42 -4.33 -4.06 11.76
CA SER A 42 -4.37 -3.53 13.12
C SER A 42 -5.54 -4.08 13.91
N TYR A 43 -6.73 -4.07 13.29
CA TYR A 43 -7.93 -4.63 13.88
C TYR A 43 -7.79 -6.13 14.17
N GLN A 44 -7.34 -6.92 13.19
CA GLN A 44 -7.16 -8.37 13.34
C GLN A 44 -6.13 -8.71 14.43
N CYS A 45 -5.03 -7.96 14.49
CA CYS A 45 -4.02 -8.13 15.53
C CYS A 45 -4.54 -7.80 16.92
N GLN A 46 -5.40 -6.80 17.05
CA GLN A 46 -5.98 -6.42 18.34
C GLN A 46 -7.03 -7.45 18.79
N ASP A 47 -7.91 -7.89 17.89
CA ASP A 47 -8.89 -8.96 18.14
C ASP A 47 -8.20 -10.25 18.60
N ALA A 48 -7.13 -10.67 17.91
CA ALA A 48 -6.40 -11.89 18.25
C ALA A 48 -5.63 -11.80 19.58
N LEU A 49 -5.14 -10.62 19.95
CA LEU A 49 -4.47 -10.38 21.23
C LEU A 49 -5.45 -10.16 22.39
N GLY A 50 -6.77 -10.20 22.15
CA GLY A 50 -7.81 -9.90 23.14
C GLY A 50 -7.74 -8.46 23.65
N ARG A 51 -7.18 -7.54 22.85
CA ARG A 51 -7.05 -6.12 23.18
C ARG A 51 -8.10 -5.33 22.43
N GLU A 52 -8.58 -4.26 23.05
CA GLU A 52 -9.49 -3.35 22.38
C GLU A 52 -8.79 -2.70 21.18
N PRO A 53 -9.47 -2.54 20.03
CA PRO A 53 -8.82 -2.03 18.86
C PRO A 53 -8.29 -0.60 19.06
N HIS A 54 -6.97 -0.42 18.97
CA HIS A 54 -6.33 0.88 19.10
C HIS A 54 -6.58 1.72 17.85
N TYR A 55 -7.24 2.87 18.06
CA TYR A 55 -7.62 3.87 17.06
C TYR A 55 -6.45 4.52 16.30
N SER A 56 -5.19 4.24 16.64
CA SER A 56 -4.02 4.88 16.01
C SER A 56 -3.88 4.53 14.52
N ALA A 57 -4.25 3.32 14.10
CA ALA A 57 -4.23 2.95 12.69
C ALA A 57 -5.36 3.61 11.88
N ILE A 58 -6.50 3.88 12.54
CA ILE A 58 -7.66 4.58 11.98
C ILE A 58 -7.28 6.05 11.75
N GLU A 59 -6.76 6.73 12.78
CA GLU A 59 -6.37 8.13 12.71
C GLU A 59 -5.24 8.38 11.70
N SER A 60 -4.26 7.48 11.65
CA SER A 60 -3.18 7.53 10.66
C SER A 60 -3.72 7.39 9.23
N SER A 61 -4.69 6.50 9.01
CA SER A 61 -5.29 6.29 7.70
C SER A 61 -6.21 7.44 7.29
N GLU A 62 -6.94 8.04 8.22
CA GLU A 62 -7.69 9.26 7.98
C GLU A 62 -6.77 10.42 7.58
N THR A 63 -5.61 10.56 8.22
CA THR A 63 -4.63 11.60 7.90
C THR A 63 -4.14 11.46 6.47
N VAL A 64 -3.83 10.24 6.04
CA VAL A 64 -3.46 9.93 4.66
C VAL A 64 -4.61 10.31 3.71
N LEU A 65 -5.84 9.89 4.00
CA LEU A 65 -7.01 10.19 3.18
C LEU A 65 -7.30 11.70 3.06
N LYS A 66 -7.18 12.45 4.15
CA LYS A 66 -7.32 13.91 4.18
C LYS A 66 -6.27 14.59 3.31
N ALA A 67 -5.01 14.14 3.42
CA ALA A 67 -3.92 14.67 2.62
C ALA A 67 -4.03 14.34 1.12
N LEU A 68 -4.79 13.31 0.76
CA LEU A 68 -5.16 12.98 -0.61
C LEU A 68 -6.40 13.73 -1.12
N GLY A 69 -6.91 14.70 -0.36
CA GLY A 69 -8.00 15.58 -0.76
C GLY A 69 -9.39 15.13 -0.33
N LYS A 70 -9.53 14.09 0.50
CA LYS A 70 -10.84 13.76 1.10
C LYS A 70 -11.17 14.72 2.24
N SER A 71 -12.46 15.05 2.40
CA SER A 71 -12.91 15.75 3.61
C SER A 71 -12.76 14.87 4.85
N ALA A 72 -12.80 15.46 6.05
CA ALA A 72 -12.76 14.71 7.29
C ALA A 72 -13.89 13.66 7.38
N ASP A 73 -15.11 14.04 7.02
CA ASP A 73 -16.27 13.14 7.01
C ASP A 73 -16.12 12.00 6.01
N GLN A 74 -15.59 12.29 4.81
CA GLN A 74 -15.33 11.27 3.80
C GLN A 74 -14.23 10.31 4.24
N ALA A 75 -13.19 10.80 4.91
CA ALA A 75 -12.12 9.98 5.46
C ALA A 75 -12.64 9.04 6.56
N ASP A 76 -13.38 9.56 7.55
CA ASP A 76 -13.99 8.76 8.62
C ASP A 76 -14.95 7.70 8.05
N GLN A 77 -15.87 8.09 7.16
CA GLN A 77 -16.81 7.15 6.53
C GLN A 77 -16.08 6.04 5.76
N THR A 78 -15.00 6.38 5.05
CA THR A 78 -14.19 5.42 4.30
C THR A 78 -13.53 4.41 5.24
N VAL A 79 -12.87 4.86 6.31
CA VAL A 79 -12.19 3.98 7.27
C VAL A 79 -13.18 3.10 8.03
N ARG A 80 -14.32 3.67 8.45
CA ARG A 80 -15.44 2.90 9.04
C ARG A 80 -16.01 1.87 8.07
N GLY A 81 -16.06 2.19 6.78
CA GLY A 81 -16.46 1.25 5.73
C GLY A 81 -15.53 0.04 5.68
N TRP A 82 -14.23 0.27 5.68
CA TRP A 82 -13.24 -0.81 5.69
C TRP A 82 -13.36 -1.71 6.92
N LEU A 83 -13.56 -1.13 8.11
CA LEU A 83 -13.76 -1.91 9.34
C LEU A 83 -15.04 -2.72 9.31
N ARG A 84 -16.14 -2.17 8.76
CA ARG A 84 -17.39 -2.91 8.59
C ARG A 84 -17.21 -4.13 7.69
N GLU A 85 -16.47 -3.99 6.59
CA GLU A 85 -16.16 -5.11 5.69
C GLU A 85 -15.33 -6.21 6.38
N VAL A 86 -14.38 -5.84 7.25
CA VAL A 86 -13.61 -6.81 8.04
C VAL A 86 -14.49 -7.55 9.04
N ASN A 87 -15.35 -6.82 9.76
CA ASN A 87 -16.23 -7.40 10.78
C ASN A 87 -17.31 -8.31 10.18
N ALA A 88 -17.77 -8.00 8.97
CA ALA A 88 -18.73 -8.83 8.23
C ALA A 88 -18.07 -10.03 7.53
N GLY A 89 -16.75 -10.01 7.35
CA GLY A 89 -15.99 -11.09 6.72
C GLY A 89 -15.73 -12.27 7.65
N PRO A 90 -15.39 -13.45 7.11
CA PRO A 90 -14.99 -14.58 7.92
C PRO A 90 -13.73 -14.23 8.71
N LYS A 91 -13.75 -14.49 10.03
CA LYS A 91 -12.55 -14.36 10.88
C LYS A 91 -11.46 -15.23 10.28
N GLN A 92 -10.38 -14.61 9.81
CA GLN A 92 -9.25 -15.32 9.23
C GLN A 92 -8.53 -16.09 10.35
N PRO A 93 -8.31 -17.41 10.20
CA PRO A 93 -7.45 -18.15 11.12
C PRO A 93 -6.02 -17.67 10.88
N GLY A 94 -5.55 -16.76 11.73
CA GLY A 94 -4.18 -16.26 11.67
C GLY A 94 -3.50 -16.46 13.01
N ASP A 95 -2.28 -17.00 12.95
CA ASP A 95 -1.36 -17.01 14.09
C ASP A 95 -0.87 -15.58 14.34
N PHE A 96 -1.73 -14.80 14.97
CA PHE A 96 -1.47 -13.41 15.33
C PHE A 96 -0.90 -13.35 16.75
N ASP A 97 0.30 -13.89 16.93
CA ASP A 97 1.07 -13.63 18.15
C ASP A 97 1.54 -12.16 18.19
N ALA A 98 1.86 -11.67 19.38
CA ALA A 98 2.19 -10.26 19.59
C ALA A 98 3.40 -9.78 18.76
N LYS A 99 4.38 -10.66 18.52
CA LYS A 99 5.57 -10.33 17.73
C LYS A 99 5.22 -10.25 16.25
N THR A 100 4.53 -11.27 15.73
CA THR A 100 4.08 -11.31 14.34
C THR A 100 3.20 -10.11 14.00
N CYS A 101 2.31 -9.73 14.93
CA CYS A 101 1.49 -8.54 14.79
C CYS A 101 2.30 -7.25 14.75
N LYS A 102 3.23 -7.06 15.69
CA LYS A 102 4.09 -5.88 15.71
C LYS A 102 4.88 -5.73 14.41
N ASP A 103 5.54 -6.79 13.95
CA ASP A 103 6.41 -6.76 12.77
C ASP A 103 5.59 -6.46 11.50
N ARG A 104 4.40 -7.07 11.38
CA ARG A 104 3.47 -6.82 10.27
C ARG A 104 2.98 -5.37 10.27
N LEU A 105 2.60 -4.83 11.43
CA LEU A 105 2.11 -3.46 11.54
C LEU A 105 3.18 -2.42 11.22
N LEU A 106 4.41 -2.62 11.71
CA LEU A 106 5.53 -1.73 11.40
C LEU A 106 5.84 -1.73 9.89
N THR A 107 5.82 -2.91 9.26
CA THR A 107 6.07 -3.05 7.82
C THR A 107 5.01 -2.31 7.00
N LEU A 108 3.73 -2.46 7.36
CA LEU A 108 2.63 -1.79 6.67
C LEU A 108 2.65 -0.27 6.91
N ALA A 109 2.93 0.16 8.13
CA ALA A 109 3.04 1.58 8.46
C ALA A 109 4.16 2.25 7.67
N GLU A 110 5.32 1.60 7.55
CA GLU A 110 6.44 2.11 6.75
C GLU A 110 6.08 2.18 5.27
N LYS A 111 5.38 1.18 4.74
CA LYS A 111 4.91 1.18 3.35
C LYS A 111 3.97 2.36 3.06
N VAL A 112 3.01 2.60 3.94
CA VAL A 112 2.08 3.74 3.84
C VAL A 112 2.84 5.06 3.93
N ARG A 113 3.78 5.19 4.87
CA ARG A 113 4.60 6.40 5.04
C ARG A 113 5.42 6.70 3.79
N VAL A 114 6.15 5.72 3.26
CA VAL A 114 6.97 5.88 2.05
C VAL A 114 6.11 6.26 0.84
N GLY A 115 4.98 5.58 0.66
CA GLY A 115 4.05 5.89 -0.43
C GLY A 115 3.47 7.29 -0.31
N TYR A 116 3.03 7.68 0.89
CA TYR A 116 2.52 9.02 1.16
C TYR A 116 3.55 10.13 0.88
N GLU A 117 4.78 9.96 1.36
CA GLU A 117 5.88 10.90 1.11
C GLU A 117 6.20 11.02 -0.39
N ALA A 118 6.08 9.92 -1.16
CA ALA A 118 6.28 9.95 -2.61
C ALA A 118 5.19 10.77 -3.33
N ILE A 119 3.92 10.65 -2.91
CA ILE A 119 2.82 11.45 -3.46
C ILE A 119 3.01 12.93 -3.13
N LYS A 120 3.32 13.24 -1.87
CA LYS A 120 3.54 14.61 -1.41
C LYS A 120 4.62 15.35 -2.21
N ARG A 121 5.69 14.64 -2.61
CA ARG A 121 6.78 15.19 -3.43
C ARG A 121 6.43 15.39 -4.90
N THR A 122 5.38 14.73 -5.40
CA THR A 122 4.98 14.79 -6.82
C THR A 122 3.83 15.77 -7.05
N GLY A 123 3.05 16.09 -6.01
CA GLY A 123 1.90 17.00 -6.07
C GLY A 123 2.21 18.46 -5.76
N ASN A 124 3.48 18.87 -5.71
CA ASN A 124 3.95 20.23 -5.42
C ASN A 124 4.99 20.66 -6.46
#